data_AF-A0AAD6GFY0-F1
#
_entry.id   AF-A0AAD6GFY0-F1
#
_cell.length_a   1.000
_cell.length_b   1.000
_cell.length_c   1.000
_cell.angle_alpha   90.00
_cell.angle_beta   90.00
_cell.angle_gamma   90.00
#
_symmetry.space_group_name_H-M   'P 1'
#
loop_
_entity.id
_entity.type
_entity.pdbx_description
1 polymer ?
#
loop_
_entity_poly.entity_id
_entity_poly.type
_entity_poly.pdbx_seq_one_letter_code
_entity_poly.pdbx_strand_id
1 'polypeptide(L)'
;MALSACNAVINPGFESGVLFPWRASAVDVAHVSTGTAYSGDYYLNLQTAIDNQGNTISQTLKNLIPGKSYTFSAEAQAPYPASSEYCFVYVYSGSNSTVGEIASADLYEESFGEWVSVSGTYVPKHSVETLHILAACDEEDNSVTGEVYLDAISLVPETGCGSA
;
A
#
# COMPACT_ATOMS: atom_id res chain seq x y z
N MET A 1 1.09 -6.08 18.11
CA MET A 1 2.23 -5.24 17.69
C MET A 1 1.86 -3.79 17.95
N ALA A 2 2.78 -2.99 18.50
CA ALA A 2 2.47 -1.62 18.90
C ALA A 2 2.29 -0.75 17.65
N LEU A 3 1.10 -0.17 17.46
CA LEU A 3 0.92 1.00 16.60
C LEU A 3 1.98 2.01 17.00
N SER A 4 2.96 2.27 16.15
CA SER A 4 3.90 3.37 16.37
C SER A 4 3.05 4.62 16.52
N ALA A 5 3.14 5.32 17.66
CA ALA A 5 2.37 6.53 17.98
C ALA A 5 2.64 7.70 17.00
N CYS A 6 3.41 7.45 15.95
CA CYS A 6 4.01 8.38 15.03
C CYS A 6 3.75 7.99 13.57
N ASN A 7 3.02 6.91 13.35
CA ASN A 7 2.57 6.54 12.02
C ASN A 7 1.57 7.60 11.54
N ALA A 8 1.89 8.26 10.43
CA ALA A 8 0.97 9.20 9.80
C ALA A 8 -0.23 8.48 9.14
N VAL A 9 -0.09 7.17 8.89
CA VAL A 9 -1.13 6.32 8.32
C VAL A 9 -2.13 5.91 9.38
N ILE A 10 -3.43 6.09 9.08
CA ILE A 10 -4.53 5.59 9.92
C ILE A 10 -5.00 4.25 9.36
N ASN A 11 -5.42 3.35 10.26
CA ASN A 11 -5.80 1.97 9.92
C ASN A 11 -4.71 1.23 9.11
N PRO A 12 -3.45 1.19 9.61
CA PRO A 12 -2.30 0.70 8.84
C PRO A 12 -2.27 -0.80 8.57
N GLY A 13 -2.91 -1.60 9.44
CA GLY A 13 -3.03 -3.06 9.29
C GLY A 13 -4.48 -3.53 9.21
N PHE A 14 -5.44 -2.63 8.95
CA PHE A 14 -6.85 -2.99 8.72
C PHE A 14 -7.58 -3.74 9.85
N GLU A 15 -6.98 -3.86 11.04
CA GLU A 15 -7.47 -4.60 12.22
C GLU A 15 -8.85 -4.18 12.74
N SER A 16 -9.40 -3.08 12.25
CA SER A 16 -10.78 -2.68 12.52
C SER A 16 -11.83 -3.44 11.70
N GLY A 17 -11.40 -4.24 10.72
CA GLY A 17 -12.27 -4.96 9.78
C GLY A 17 -12.95 -4.04 8.76
N VAL A 18 -12.61 -2.75 8.74
CA VAL A 18 -13.19 -1.76 7.82
C VAL A 18 -12.10 -1.09 7.00
N LEU A 19 -12.40 -0.76 5.74
CA LEU A 19 -11.44 -0.08 4.85
C LEU A 19 -11.17 1.37 5.28
N PHE A 20 -12.15 2.04 5.90
CA PHE A 20 -12.05 3.45 6.25
C PHE A 20 -10.82 3.73 7.15
N PRO A 21 -10.04 4.81 6.88
CA PRO A 21 -10.33 5.92 5.97
C PRO A 21 -9.75 5.77 4.55
N TRP A 22 -9.23 4.59 4.19
CA TRP A 22 -8.80 4.31 2.84
C TRP A 22 -9.98 4.34 1.87
N ARG A 23 -9.71 4.77 0.64
CA ARG A 23 -10.67 4.85 -0.45
C ARG A 23 -10.08 4.19 -1.68
N ALA A 24 -10.82 3.27 -2.27
CA ALA A 24 -10.46 2.68 -3.55
C ALA A 24 -10.76 3.62 -4.72
N SER A 25 -9.99 3.47 -5.80
CA SER A 25 -10.20 4.17 -7.08
C SER A 25 -11.46 3.71 -7.80
N ALA A 26 -11.89 2.48 -7.56
CA ALA A 26 -13.09 1.86 -8.14
C ALA A 26 -13.98 1.26 -7.05
N VAL A 27 -15.23 0.99 -7.40
CA VAL A 27 -16.19 0.33 -6.50
C VAL A 27 -15.82 -1.14 -6.36
N ASP A 28 -15.92 -1.67 -5.14
CA ASP A 28 -15.83 -3.12 -4.87
C ASP A 28 -14.49 -3.80 -5.22
N VAL A 29 -13.39 -3.03 -5.34
CA VAL A 29 -12.05 -3.58 -5.64
C VAL A 29 -11.13 -3.70 -4.42
N ALA A 30 -11.54 -3.19 -3.26
CA ALA A 30 -10.72 -3.14 -2.06
C ALA A 30 -11.50 -3.69 -0.86
N HIS A 31 -11.06 -4.84 -0.36
CA HIS A 31 -11.76 -5.60 0.69
C HIS A 31 -10.83 -5.86 1.86
N VAL A 32 -11.30 -5.56 3.07
CA VAL A 32 -10.59 -5.98 4.27
C VAL A 32 -10.97 -7.43 4.56
N SER A 33 -9.97 -8.31 4.54
CA SER A 33 -10.11 -9.75 4.64
C SER A 33 -9.31 -10.28 5.83
N THR A 34 -9.55 -11.53 6.22
CA THR A 34 -8.83 -12.23 7.29
C THR A 34 -8.08 -13.44 6.76
N GLY A 35 -7.04 -13.90 7.45
CA GLY A 35 -6.32 -15.12 7.07
C GLY A 35 -4.82 -15.02 7.36
N THR A 36 -3.99 -15.28 6.36
CA THR A 36 -2.52 -15.18 6.43
C THR A 36 -2.02 -13.74 6.36
N ALA A 37 -2.62 -12.85 7.17
CA ALA A 37 -2.15 -11.48 7.34
C ALA A 37 -0.67 -11.47 7.72
N TYR A 38 0.07 -10.44 7.30
CA TYR A 38 1.47 -10.30 7.68
C TYR A 38 1.59 -10.11 9.19
N SER A 39 0.70 -9.28 9.75
CA SER A 39 0.64 -8.97 11.17
C SER A 39 -0.80 -8.75 11.62
N GLY A 40 -1.23 -9.51 12.63
CA GLY A 40 -2.58 -9.38 13.17
C GLY A 40 -3.51 -10.37 12.51
N ASP A 41 -4.79 -10.02 12.42
CA ASP A 41 -5.83 -10.91 11.89
C ASP A 41 -6.35 -10.46 10.50
N TYR A 42 -6.15 -9.20 10.14
CA TYR A 42 -6.70 -8.59 8.94
C TYR A 42 -5.62 -8.11 7.98
N TYR A 43 -5.97 -8.09 6.69
CA TYR A 43 -5.18 -7.46 5.64
C TYR A 43 -6.13 -6.87 4.59
N LEU A 44 -5.61 -6.01 3.74
CA LEU A 44 -6.35 -5.51 2.58
C LEU A 44 -6.11 -6.42 1.38
N ASN A 45 -7.18 -6.94 0.78
CA ASN A 45 -7.16 -7.50 -0.57
C ASN A 45 -7.56 -6.42 -1.59
N LEU A 46 -6.62 -6.06 -2.47
CA LEU A 46 -6.85 -5.15 -3.58
C LEU A 46 -6.87 -5.93 -4.89
N GLN A 47 -8.04 -5.99 -5.53
CA GLN A 47 -8.21 -6.54 -6.86
C GLN A 47 -7.65 -5.55 -7.90
N THR A 48 -6.82 -6.02 -8.82
CA THR A 48 -6.30 -5.22 -9.94
C THR A 48 -7.32 -5.17 -11.09
N ALA A 49 -7.10 -4.26 -12.04
CA ALA A 49 -7.96 -4.15 -13.22
C ALA A 49 -7.38 -4.93 -14.40
N ILE A 50 -8.25 -5.21 -15.37
CA ILE A 50 -7.88 -5.80 -16.66
C ILE A 50 -6.92 -4.90 -17.45
N ASP A 51 -6.26 -5.45 -18.46
CA ASP A 51 -5.32 -4.77 -19.36
C ASP A 51 -4.11 -4.15 -18.63
N ASN A 52 -3.57 -4.87 -17.64
CA ASN A 52 -2.45 -4.41 -16.80
C ASN A 52 -2.71 -3.05 -16.13
N GLN A 53 -3.99 -2.75 -15.86
CA GLN A 53 -4.37 -1.53 -15.17
C GLN A 53 -4.36 -1.76 -13.67
N GLY A 54 -3.83 -0.77 -12.95
CA GLY A 54 -3.82 -0.79 -11.50
C GLY A 54 -5.10 -0.23 -10.91
N ASN A 55 -5.56 -0.85 -9.83
CA ASN A 55 -6.44 -0.15 -8.89
C ASN A 55 -5.59 0.50 -7.79
N THR A 56 -6.10 1.58 -7.23
CA THR A 56 -5.41 2.35 -6.21
C THR A 56 -6.25 2.44 -4.96
N ILE A 57 -5.63 2.28 -3.79
CA ILE A 57 -6.20 2.75 -2.53
C ILE A 57 -5.51 4.03 -2.08
N SER A 58 -6.26 4.93 -1.45
CA SER A 58 -5.75 6.25 -1.10
C SER A 58 -6.30 6.76 0.23
N GLN A 59 -5.46 7.51 0.92
CA GLN A 59 -5.80 8.14 2.20
C GLN A 59 -5.20 9.55 2.25
N THR A 60 -5.97 10.49 2.79
CA THR A 60 -5.44 11.80 3.17
C THR A 60 -4.66 11.69 4.47
N LEU A 61 -3.36 11.92 4.39
CA LEU A 61 -2.46 12.07 5.53
C LEU A 61 -2.56 13.50 6.07
N LYS A 62 -2.44 13.65 7.39
CA LYS A 62 -2.52 14.95 8.08
C LYS A 62 -1.36 15.10 9.04
N ASN A 63 -1.08 16.35 9.41
CA ASN A 63 -0.02 16.71 10.37
C ASN A 63 1.39 16.27 9.91
N LEU A 64 1.60 16.18 8.60
CA LEU A 64 2.93 16.01 8.04
C LEU A 64 3.75 17.29 8.29
N ILE A 65 5.07 17.15 8.46
CA ILE A 65 5.98 18.28 8.61
C ILE A 65 6.67 18.51 7.25
N PRO A 66 6.33 19.58 6.51
CA PRO A 66 6.95 19.85 5.22
C PRO A 66 8.48 19.89 5.31
N GLY A 67 9.16 19.25 4.37
CA GLY A 67 10.63 19.19 4.32
C GLY A 67 11.27 18.20 5.31
N LYS A 68 10.50 17.52 6.17
CA LYS A 68 11.03 16.47 7.05
C LYS A 68 10.98 15.11 6.34
N SER A 69 12.04 14.32 6.46
CA SER A 69 12.10 12.97 5.88
C SER A 69 11.26 11.96 6.68
N TYR A 70 10.48 11.15 5.96
CA TYR A 70 9.70 10.03 6.48
C TYR A 70 10.11 8.73 5.78
N THR A 71 10.16 7.65 6.54
CA THR A 71 10.31 6.29 6.02
C THR A 71 8.94 5.68 5.79
N PHE A 72 8.70 5.22 4.58
CA PHE A 72 7.56 4.39 4.22
C PHE A 72 7.94 2.91 4.28
N SER A 73 7.04 2.07 4.79
CA SER A 73 7.13 0.62 4.72
C SER A 73 5.73 0.04 4.61
N ALA A 74 5.55 -0.99 3.80
CA ALA A 74 4.36 -1.82 3.74
C ALA A 74 4.77 -3.24 3.34
N GLU A 75 3.91 -4.21 3.62
CA GLU A 75 4.11 -5.59 3.19
C GLU A 75 3.07 -5.89 2.12
N ALA A 76 3.53 -6.46 1.01
CA ALA A 76 2.71 -6.81 -0.14
C ALA A 76 2.84 -8.30 -0.46
N GLN A 77 1.77 -8.93 -0.91
CA GLN A 77 1.78 -10.32 -1.35
C GLN A 77 0.80 -10.49 -2.51
N ALA A 78 1.17 -11.25 -3.53
CA ALA A 78 0.20 -11.81 -4.48
C ALA A 78 -0.12 -13.25 -4.06
N PRO A 79 -1.38 -13.72 -4.15
CA PRO A 79 -1.76 -15.04 -3.68
C PRO A 79 -1.14 -16.17 -4.51
N TYR A 80 -1.04 -17.36 -3.92
CA TYR A 80 -0.67 -18.58 -4.64
C TYR A 80 -1.76 -19.67 -4.49
N PRO A 81 -2.24 -20.27 -5.59
CA PRO A 81 -1.92 -19.93 -6.98
C PRO A 81 -2.53 -18.58 -7.40
N ALA A 82 -1.79 -17.80 -8.21
CA ALA A 82 -2.27 -16.56 -8.81
C ALA A 82 -2.91 -16.82 -10.18
N SER A 83 -3.71 -15.85 -10.64
CA SER A 83 -4.22 -15.76 -12.00
C SER A 83 -3.33 -14.93 -12.93
N SER A 84 -2.19 -14.45 -12.45
CA SER A 84 -1.24 -13.57 -13.15
C SER A 84 0.18 -14.09 -12.95
N GLU A 85 1.11 -13.77 -13.84
CA GLU A 85 2.52 -14.17 -13.72
C GLU A 85 3.36 -13.12 -12.98
N TYR A 86 2.89 -11.88 -12.99
CA TYR A 86 3.59 -10.75 -12.43
C TYR A 86 2.60 -9.77 -11.79
N CYS A 87 2.96 -9.24 -10.63
CA CYS A 87 2.28 -8.10 -10.03
C CYS A 87 3.29 -7.05 -9.58
N PHE A 88 2.88 -5.80 -9.50
CA PHE A 88 3.70 -4.75 -8.91
C PHE A 88 2.88 -3.85 -8.01
N VAL A 89 3.55 -3.33 -7.00
CA VAL A 89 3.03 -2.30 -6.10
C VAL A 89 3.82 -1.03 -6.32
N TYR A 90 3.11 0.08 -6.46
CA TYR A 90 3.69 1.40 -6.62
C TYR A 90 3.06 2.38 -5.65
N VAL A 91 3.91 3.08 -4.90
CA VAL A 91 3.51 3.98 -3.81
C VAL A 91 3.95 5.39 -4.15
N TYR A 92 3.01 6.34 -4.08
CA TYR A 92 3.29 7.74 -4.32
C TYR A 92 2.42 8.66 -3.47
N SER A 93 2.80 9.93 -3.34
CA SER A 93 2.01 10.95 -2.66
C SER A 93 1.76 12.18 -3.53
N GLY A 94 0.58 12.78 -3.36
CA GLY A 94 0.14 13.92 -4.14
C GLY A 94 -0.57 13.52 -5.44
N SER A 95 -0.79 14.48 -6.33
CA SER A 95 -1.64 14.31 -7.51
C SER A 95 -0.95 13.73 -8.75
N ASN A 96 0.35 13.41 -8.67
CA ASN A 96 1.12 12.89 -9.80
C ASN A 96 2.10 11.80 -9.32
N SER A 97 1.99 10.60 -9.88
CA SER A 97 2.84 9.45 -9.55
C SER A 97 4.32 9.70 -9.83
N THR A 98 4.67 10.30 -10.97
CA THR A 98 6.07 10.57 -11.37
C THR A 98 6.79 11.53 -10.43
N VAL A 99 6.09 12.53 -9.89
CA VAL A 99 6.68 13.54 -8.99
C VAL A 99 6.58 13.11 -7.53
N GLY A 100 5.64 12.22 -7.23
CA GLY A 100 5.27 11.80 -5.89
C GLY A 100 5.82 10.44 -5.48
N GLU A 101 6.64 9.78 -6.31
CA GLU A 101 7.16 8.44 -6.05
C GLU A 101 7.79 8.30 -4.67
N ILE A 102 7.44 7.21 -3.98
CA ILE A 102 7.97 6.86 -2.66
C ILE A 102 8.69 5.52 -2.73
N ALA A 103 8.00 4.49 -3.24
CA ALA A 103 8.48 3.12 -3.23
C ALA A 103 7.80 2.30 -4.33
N SER A 104 8.45 1.22 -4.74
CA SER A 104 7.86 0.20 -5.59
C SER A 104 8.39 -1.18 -5.22
N ALA A 105 7.63 -2.21 -5.54
CA ALA A 105 8.07 -3.59 -5.43
C ALA A 105 7.45 -4.42 -6.55
N ASP A 106 8.26 -5.33 -7.07
CA ASP A 106 7.85 -6.34 -8.05
C ASP A 106 7.59 -7.66 -7.31
N LEU A 107 6.47 -8.30 -7.66
CA LEU A 107 6.06 -9.61 -7.17
C LEU A 107 6.04 -10.54 -8.38
N TYR A 108 7.07 -11.39 -8.48
CA TYR A 108 7.16 -12.42 -9.52
C TYR A 108 6.59 -13.75 -9.01
N GLU A 109 6.28 -14.68 -9.91
CA GLU A 109 5.69 -15.99 -9.56
C GLU A 109 6.44 -16.72 -8.45
N GLU A 110 7.77 -16.63 -8.40
CA GLU A 110 8.58 -17.27 -7.35
C GLU A 110 8.34 -16.73 -5.94
N SER A 111 7.74 -15.54 -5.83
CA SER A 111 7.44 -14.84 -4.56
C SER A 111 5.95 -14.89 -4.19
N PHE A 112 5.10 -15.48 -5.02
CA PHE A 112 3.68 -15.58 -4.72
C PHE A 112 3.42 -16.45 -3.49
N GLY A 113 2.49 -16.00 -2.65
CA GLY A 113 2.23 -16.56 -1.32
C GLY A 113 3.25 -16.13 -0.26
N GLU A 114 4.28 -15.37 -0.62
CA GLU A 114 5.22 -14.77 0.32
C GLU A 114 4.98 -13.26 0.46
N TRP A 115 5.24 -12.73 1.64
CA TRP A 115 5.17 -11.29 1.90
C TRP A 115 6.49 -10.63 1.52
N VAL A 116 6.40 -9.57 0.72
CA VAL A 116 7.52 -8.77 0.21
C VAL A 116 7.40 -7.35 0.74
N SER A 117 8.48 -6.84 1.31
CA SER A 117 8.52 -5.48 1.84
C SER A 117 8.63 -4.44 0.73
N VAL A 118 7.74 -3.46 0.77
CA VAL A 118 7.72 -2.25 -0.07
C VAL A 118 8.16 -1.08 0.78
N SER A 119 9.35 -0.52 0.52
CA SER A 119 9.91 0.52 1.37
C SER A 119 10.58 1.64 0.59
N GLY A 120 10.61 2.83 1.19
CA GLY A 120 11.19 4.01 0.57
C GLY A 120 11.19 5.23 1.50
N THR A 121 11.65 6.36 0.99
CA THR A 121 11.73 7.62 1.73
C THR A 121 10.88 8.68 1.06
N TYR A 122 10.20 9.49 1.85
CA TYR A 122 9.30 10.52 1.39
C TYR A 122 9.50 11.84 2.14
N VAL A 123 9.49 12.95 1.41
CA VAL A 123 9.58 14.30 1.96
C VAL A 123 8.34 15.09 1.55
N PRO A 124 7.39 15.33 2.47
CA PRO A 124 6.17 16.06 2.16
C PRO A 124 6.48 17.53 1.87
N LYS A 125 5.71 18.11 0.94
CA LYS A 125 5.69 19.52 0.58
C LYS A 125 4.62 20.28 1.36
N HIS A 126 3.57 19.58 1.82
CA HIS A 126 2.46 20.13 2.58
C HIS A 126 2.18 19.34 3.85
N SER A 127 1.50 19.97 4.81
CA SER A 127 1.10 19.30 6.06
C SER A 127 -0.06 18.32 5.89
N VAL A 128 -0.71 18.36 4.73
CA VAL A 128 -1.78 17.46 4.30
C VAL A 128 -1.47 17.02 2.88
N GLU A 129 -1.33 15.73 2.67
CA GLU A 129 -1.11 15.13 1.35
C GLU A 129 -1.92 13.84 1.22
N THR A 130 -2.07 13.35 -0.01
CA THR A 130 -2.79 12.09 -0.26
C THR A 130 -1.78 11.02 -0.62
N LEU A 131 -1.71 9.97 0.18
CA LEU A 131 -0.94 8.77 -0.11
C LEU A 131 -1.76 7.86 -1.02
N HIS A 132 -1.11 7.33 -2.04
CA HIS A 132 -1.66 6.40 -3.01
C HIS A 132 -0.82 5.13 -3.03
N ILE A 133 -1.48 3.98 -2.93
CA ILE A 133 -0.87 2.67 -3.17
C ILE A 133 -1.62 2.05 -4.34
N LEU A 134 -0.93 1.89 -5.45
CA LEU A 134 -1.42 1.25 -6.66
C LEU A 134 -0.89 -0.18 -6.70
N ALA A 135 -1.76 -1.12 -7.08
CA ALA A 135 -1.36 -2.47 -7.43
C ALA A 135 -1.92 -2.84 -8.80
N ALA A 136 -1.09 -3.48 -9.62
CA ALA A 136 -1.43 -3.98 -10.94
C ALA A 136 -0.79 -5.36 -11.13
N CYS A 137 -1.41 -6.18 -11.96
CA CYS A 137 -0.93 -7.51 -12.30
C CYS A 137 -1.07 -7.73 -13.79
N ASP A 138 -0.17 -8.54 -14.34
CA ASP A 138 0.00 -8.79 -15.76
C ASP A 138 0.26 -10.27 -16.03
N GLU A 139 -0.05 -10.70 -17.25
CA GLU A 139 0.25 -12.02 -17.81
C GLU A 139 0.65 -11.79 -19.28
N GLU A 140 1.73 -12.43 -19.76
CA GLU A 140 2.39 -12.03 -21.02
C GLU A 140 1.46 -12.02 -22.25
N ASP A 141 0.41 -12.85 -22.23
CA ASP A 141 -0.50 -13.03 -23.37
C ASP A 141 -1.99 -12.85 -23.03
N ASN A 142 -2.33 -12.52 -21.77
CA ASN A 142 -3.71 -12.39 -21.32
C ASN A 142 -3.93 -11.15 -20.46
N SER A 143 -5.09 -10.52 -20.65
CA SER A 143 -5.57 -9.54 -19.69
C SER A 143 -6.23 -10.25 -18.52
N VAL A 144 -5.62 -10.19 -17.35
CA VAL A 144 -6.15 -10.77 -16.13
C VAL A 144 -6.40 -9.72 -15.05
N THR A 145 -7.36 -10.00 -14.19
CA THR A 145 -7.40 -9.39 -12.86
C THR A 145 -6.58 -10.26 -11.93
N GLY A 146 -5.73 -9.63 -11.13
CA GLY A 146 -5.03 -10.26 -10.02
C GLY A 146 -5.52 -9.71 -8.70
N GLU A 147 -4.93 -10.23 -7.63
CA GLU A 147 -5.15 -9.76 -6.26
C GLU A 147 -3.80 -9.44 -5.65
N VAL A 148 -3.71 -8.30 -4.97
CA VAL A 148 -2.55 -7.95 -4.17
C VAL A 148 -3.00 -7.66 -2.76
N TYR A 149 -2.44 -8.41 -1.82
CA TYR A 149 -2.65 -8.26 -0.40
C TYR A 149 -1.67 -7.23 0.15
N LEU A 150 -2.16 -6.34 1.01
CA LEU A 150 -1.40 -5.27 1.63
C LEU A 150 -1.62 -5.29 3.15
N ASP A 151 -0.54 -5.14 3.91
CA ASP A 151 -0.58 -5.09 5.36
C ASP A 151 0.59 -4.27 5.93
N ALA A 152 0.55 -3.99 7.24
CA ALA A 152 1.60 -3.34 8.02
C ALA A 152 2.10 -2.00 7.45
N ILE A 153 1.18 -1.20 6.89
CA ILE A 153 1.52 0.07 6.23
C ILE A 153 1.99 1.10 7.26
N SER A 154 3.11 1.75 7.00
CA SER A 154 3.66 2.76 7.88
C SER A 154 4.30 3.90 7.11
N LEU A 155 4.14 5.10 7.66
CA LEU A 155 4.87 6.29 7.26
C LEU A 155 5.28 7.04 8.53
N VAL A 156 6.56 6.95 8.88
CA VAL A 156 7.10 7.45 10.15
C VAL A 156 8.24 8.43 9.92
N PRO A 157 8.38 9.52 10.70
CA PRO A 157 9.49 10.45 10.54
C PRO A 157 10.83 9.82 10.95
N GLU A 158 11.88 10.01 10.14
CA GLU A 158 13.22 9.42 10.39
C GLU A 158 13.88 9.93 11.68
N THR A 159 13.62 11.20 12.03
CA THR A 159 14.17 11.85 13.22
C THR A 159 13.09 12.07 14.28
N GLY A 160 12.67 10.99 14.91
CA GLY A 160 11.80 11.00 16.09
C GLY A 160 10.42 11.62 15.88
N CYS A 161 9.47 11.14 16.68
CA CYS A 161 8.17 11.77 16.81
C CYS A 161 8.42 13.03 17.63
N GLY A 162 8.29 14.21 17.01
CA GLY A 162 8.49 15.46 17.74
C GLY A 162 7.59 15.45 18.97
N SER A 163 8.19 15.51 20.15
CA SER A 163 7.47 15.77 21.39
C SER A 163 6.79 17.13 21.23
N ALA A 164 5.46 17.12 21.14
CA ALA A 164 4.66 18.31 21.41
C ALA A 164 4.76 18.68 22.89
#